data_AF-A0A4Y2VPM0-F1
#
_entry.id   AF-A0A4Y2VPM0-F1
#
_cell.length_a   1.000
_cell.length_b   1.000
_cell.length_c   1.000
_cell.angle_alpha   90.00
_cell.angle_beta   90.00
_cell.angle_gamma   90.00
#
_symmetry.space_group_name_H-M   'P 1'
#
loop_
_entity.id
_entity.type
_entity.pdbx_description
1 polymer ?
#
loop_
_entity_poly.entity_id
_entity_poly.type
_entity_poly.pdbx_seq_one_letter_code
_entity_poly.pdbx_strand_id
1 'polypeptide(L)'
;MDVPKMWDLEVLGITDPIEKINESLLEEETLTHFKETIRICEDQRYEVALPWLAGHPALYDKYDAAESRLRTATKRLINENYFEAYNNVFKQWEEEGIIEAVPINQLAKEVHYLPHRPVIKPSSNTTKVRPVFDASFKKPGFASLNECLSVGPSLTHKILPLLLRFRSGAIGVIADVKQAFLQIRLRTEDRDVLRFLWWENTGCSEIRIYLLTESSMRAAYRHPWRLLSSPNIPSTCSP
;
A
#
# COMPACT_ATOMS: atom_id res chain seq x y z
N MET A 1 33.89 -13.26 -12.76
CA MET A 1 32.58 -13.07 -13.42
C MET A 1 31.60 -12.72 -12.32
N ASP A 2 31.09 -11.49 -12.31
CA ASP A 2 30.11 -11.03 -11.32
C ASP A 2 28.75 -11.66 -11.65
N VAL A 3 28.39 -12.71 -10.91
CA VAL A 3 27.10 -13.39 -11.04
C VAL A 3 25.90 -12.41 -10.91
N PRO A 4 25.93 -11.35 -10.07
CA PRO A 4 24.83 -10.38 -10.01
C PRO A 4 24.58 -9.69 -11.36
N LYS A 5 25.65 -9.33 -12.08
CA LYS A 5 25.56 -8.67 -13.40
C LYS A 5 24.94 -9.55 -14.48
N MET A 6 24.94 -10.87 -14.32
CA MET A 6 24.44 -11.82 -15.32
C MET A 6 22.92 -12.00 -15.26
N TRP A 7 22.30 -11.63 -14.13
CA TRP A 7 20.87 -11.82 -13.86
C TRP A 7 20.09 -10.51 -13.74
N ASP A 8 20.74 -9.38 -14.01
CA ASP A 8 20.03 -8.15 -14.31
C ASP A 8 19.28 -8.33 -15.63
N LEU A 9 17.93 -8.38 -15.54
CA LEU A 9 17.04 -8.34 -16.70
C LEU A 9 17.26 -7.07 -17.57
N GLU A 10 18.01 -6.09 -17.05
CA GLU A 10 18.47 -4.86 -17.68
C GLU A 10 19.62 -5.05 -18.70
N VAL A 11 20.29 -6.20 -18.71
CA VAL A 11 21.39 -6.50 -19.67
C VAL A 11 20.88 -6.70 -21.10
N LEU A 12 19.56 -6.83 -21.29
CA LEU A 12 18.93 -6.98 -22.61
C LEU A 12 18.80 -5.66 -23.39
N GLY A 13 19.23 -4.52 -22.82
CA GLY A 13 19.56 -3.31 -23.58
C GLY A 13 18.39 -2.52 -24.17
N ILE A 14 17.30 -2.33 -23.43
CA ILE A 14 16.18 -1.46 -23.86
C ILE A 14 15.84 -0.45 -22.76
N THR A 15 16.76 0.48 -22.48
CA THR A 15 16.43 1.74 -21.78
C THR A 15 17.53 2.78 -21.98
N ASP A 16 17.15 4.06 -22.05
CA ASP A 16 18.09 5.18 -22.24
C ASP A 16 19.00 5.31 -20.99
N PRO A 17 20.34 5.45 -21.14
CA PRO A 17 21.26 5.65 -20.02
C PRO A 17 20.88 6.79 -19.08
N ILE A 18 20.22 7.84 -19.59
CA ILE A 18 19.76 8.99 -18.80
C ILE A 18 18.55 8.60 -17.93
N GLU A 19 17.58 7.88 -18.49
CA GLU A 19 16.44 7.35 -17.74
C GLU A 19 16.92 6.45 -16.59
N LYS A 20 17.94 5.62 -16.85
CA LYS A 20 18.53 4.73 -15.86
C LYS A 20 19.20 5.48 -14.70
N ILE A 21 19.94 6.55 -14.99
CA ILE A 21 20.56 7.38 -13.95
C ILE A 21 19.47 8.05 -13.11
N ASN A 22 18.44 8.60 -13.75
CA ASN A 22 17.33 9.25 -13.05
C ASN A 22 16.55 8.27 -12.15
N GLU A 23 16.29 7.05 -12.62
CA GLU A 23 15.65 6.00 -11.80
C GLU A 23 16.50 5.66 -10.58
N SER A 24 17.82 5.48 -10.75
CA SER A 24 18.72 5.14 -9.65
C SER A 24 18.82 6.25 -8.58
N LEU A 25 18.85 7.51 -9.00
CA LEU A 25 18.83 8.67 -8.10
C LEU A 25 17.51 8.72 -7.32
N LEU A 26 16.38 8.53 -8.01
CA LEU A 26 15.06 8.51 -7.37
C LEU A 26 14.92 7.36 -6.36
N GLU A 27 15.49 6.19 -6.65
CA GLU A 27 15.55 5.08 -5.71
C GLU A 27 16.36 5.44 -4.44
N GLU A 28 17.50 6.11 -4.60
CA GLU A 28 18.34 6.55 -3.49
C GLU A 28 17.66 7.64 -2.63
N GLU A 29 17.00 8.61 -3.26
CA GLU A 29 16.19 9.62 -2.58
C GLU A 29 15.06 8.97 -1.77
N THR A 30 14.37 8.00 -2.37
CA THR A 30 13.28 7.27 -1.69
C THR A 30 13.80 6.47 -0.49
N LEU A 31 14.97 5.84 -0.62
CA LEU A 31 15.63 5.13 0.48
C LEU A 31 16.07 6.07 1.60
N THR A 32 16.57 7.25 1.25
CA THR A 32 17.00 8.26 2.22
C THR A 32 15.79 8.80 2.98
N HIS A 33 14.75 9.20 2.25
CA HIS A 33 13.47 9.60 2.83
C HIS A 33 12.90 8.53 3.77
N PHE A 34 12.94 7.25 3.37
CA PHE A 34 12.49 6.16 4.21
C PHE A 34 13.24 6.10 5.55
N LYS A 35 14.57 6.12 5.51
CA LYS A 35 15.43 6.03 6.71
C LYS A 35 15.24 7.22 7.65
N GLU A 36 14.99 8.40 7.09
CA GLU A 36 14.76 9.62 7.86
C GLU A 36 13.35 9.68 8.44
N THR A 37 12.37 9.07 7.76
CA THR A 37 10.97 9.18 8.15
C THR A 37 10.46 8.03 9.02
N ILE A 38 11.10 6.86 8.97
CA ILE A 38 10.72 5.72 9.79
C ILE A 38 10.93 6.01 11.28
N ARG A 39 9.91 5.72 12.08
CA ARG A 39 9.93 5.83 13.54
C ARG A 39 9.37 4.56 14.16
N ILE A 40 9.82 4.24 15.37
CA ILE A 40 9.22 3.19 16.19
C ILE A 40 8.33 3.89 17.20
N CYS A 41 7.03 3.59 17.17
CA CYS A 41 6.05 4.11 18.11
C CYS A 41 6.16 3.39 19.48
N GLU A 42 5.51 3.96 20.50
CA GLU A 42 5.48 3.39 21.86
C GLU A 42 4.90 1.97 21.90
N ASP A 43 4.02 1.63 20.97
CA ASP A 43 3.42 0.31 20.81
C ASP A 43 4.27 -0.66 19.96
N GLN A 44 5.54 -0.34 19.72
CA GLN A 44 6.51 -1.13 18.94
C GLN A 44 6.14 -1.31 17.46
N ARG A 45 5.19 -0.53 16.94
CA ARG A 45 4.91 -0.49 15.50
C ARG A 45 5.80 0.52 14.80
N TYR A 46 6.09 0.26 13.54
CA TYR A 46 6.77 1.22 12.68
C TYR A 46 5.78 2.24 12.16
N GLU A 47 6.15 3.51 12.12
CA GLU A 47 5.42 4.57 11.46
C GLU A 47 6.28 5.18 10.34
N VAL A 48 5.71 5.36 9.15
CA VAL A 48 6.40 5.84 7.96
C VAL A 48 5.61 6.94 7.26
N ALA A 49 6.30 7.91 6.67
CA ALA A 49 5.69 8.92 5.80
C ALA A 49 5.57 8.37 4.37
N LEU A 50 4.56 8.75 3.59
CA LEU A 50 4.49 8.40 2.17
C LEU A 50 5.64 9.05 1.38
N PRO A 51 6.25 8.36 0.40
CA PRO A 51 7.39 8.88 -0.34
C PRO A 51 6.90 9.71 -1.52
N TRP A 52 6.47 10.92 -1.21
CA TRP A 52 6.02 11.91 -2.18
C TRP A 52 7.14 12.29 -3.16
N LEU A 53 6.81 12.33 -4.46
CA LEU A 53 7.73 12.81 -5.48
C LEU A 53 7.91 14.34 -5.36
N ALA A 54 9.15 14.81 -5.44
CA ALA A 54 9.42 16.25 -5.43
C ALA A 54 8.68 16.95 -6.58
N GLY A 55 7.91 17.99 -6.27
CA GLY A 55 7.12 18.73 -7.26
C GLY A 55 5.91 17.97 -7.81
N HIS A 56 5.41 16.94 -7.10
CA HIS A 56 4.19 16.26 -7.51
C HIS A 56 3.03 17.25 -7.65
N PRO A 57 2.12 17.04 -8.62
CA PRO A 57 0.92 17.85 -8.75
C PRO A 57 0.01 17.65 -7.53
N ALA A 58 -0.78 18.68 -7.21
CA ALA A 58 -1.77 18.60 -6.15
C ALA A 58 -2.79 17.48 -6.42
N LEU A 59 -3.09 16.68 -5.40
CA LEU A 59 -4.15 15.69 -5.51
C LEU A 59 -5.51 16.39 -5.49
N TYR A 60 -6.33 16.08 -6.48
CA TYR A 60 -7.72 16.50 -6.53
C TYR A 60 -8.60 15.53 -5.75
N ASP A 61 -9.64 16.06 -5.10
CA ASP A 61 -10.67 15.31 -4.38
C ASP A 61 -11.49 14.42 -5.34
N LYS A 62 -11.39 13.10 -5.18
CA LYS A 62 -12.07 12.11 -6.03
C LYS A 62 -13.37 11.56 -5.45
N TYR A 63 -14.05 12.29 -4.56
CA TYR A 63 -15.26 11.83 -3.87
C TYR A 63 -16.31 11.26 -4.85
N ASP A 64 -16.72 12.01 -5.88
CA ASP A 64 -17.75 11.57 -6.84
C ASP A 64 -17.41 10.24 -7.51
N ALA A 65 -16.13 10.04 -7.84
CA ALA A 65 -15.67 8.84 -8.52
C ALA A 65 -15.63 7.63 -7.57
N ALA A 66 -15.20 7.86 -6.32
CA ALA A 66 -15.25 6.86 -5.27
C ALA A 66 -16.70 6.46 -4.97
N GLU A 67 -17.63 7.41 -4.92
CA GLU A 67 -19.06 7.16 -4.67
C GLU A 67 -19.70 6.37 -5.82
N SER A 68 -19.46 6.78 -7.06
CA SER A 68 -19.96 6.06 -8.24
C SER A 68 -19.48 4.60 -8.27
N ARG A 69 -18.19 4.37 -7.93
CA ARG A 69 -17.62 3.03 -7.79
C ARG A 69 -18.23 2.26 -6.62
N LEU A 70 -18.44 2.90 -5.48
CA LEU A 70 -19.11 2.30 -4.32
C LEU A 70 -20.51 1.80 -4.69
N ARG A 71 -21.33 2.64 -5.34
CA ARG A 71 -22.70 2.27 -5.76
C ARG A 71 -22.69 1.09 -6.74
N THR A 72 -21.74 1.08 -7.67
CA THR A 72 -21.57 -0.03 -8.63
C THR A 72 -21.12 -1.32 -7.93
N ALA A 73 -20.13 -1.23 -7.03
CA ALA A 73 -19.65 -2.35 -6.23
C ALA A 73 -20.76 -2.92 -5.35
N THR A 74 -21.60 -2.07 -4.76
CA THR A 74 -22.72 -2.44 -3.89
C THR A 74 -23.75 -3.26 -4.65
N LYS A 75 -24.20 -2.79 -5.83
CA LYS A 75 -25.11 -3.55 -6.70
C LYS A 75 -24.56 -4.94 -7.01
N ARG A 76 -23.28 -5.03 -7.35
CA ARG A 76 -22.61 -6.30 -7.63
C ARG A 76 -22.58 -7.22 -6.41
N LEU A 77 -22.22 -6.70 -5.24
CA LEU A 77 -22.14 -7.46 -4.00
C LEU A 77 -23.50 -8.00 -3.56
N ILE A 78 -24.57 -7.22 -3.72
CA ILE A 78 -25.95 -7.67 -3.43
C ILE A 78 -26.35 -8.77 -4.41
N ASN A 79 -26.15 -8.55 -5.70
CA ASN A 79 -26.52 -9.53 -6.74
C ASN A 79 -25.76 -10.86 -6.60
N GLU A 80 -24.50 -10.82 -6.19
CA GLU A 80 -23.66 -12.01 -6.00
C GLU A 80 -23.72 -12.57 -4.56
N ASN A 81 -24.54 -12.00 -3.67
CA ASN A 81 -24.71 -12.40 -2.27
C ASN A 81 -23.41 -12.36 -1.42
N TYR A 82 -22.56 -11.36 -1.67
CA TYR A 82 -21.31 -11.11 -0.91
C TYR A 82 -21.33 -9.82 -0.08
N PHE A 83 -22.46 -9.10 -0.04
CA PHE A 83 -22.56 -7.82 0.67
C PHE A 83 -22.18 -7.92 2.15
N GLU A 84 -22.80 -8.83 2.90
CA GLU A 84 -22.49 -9.03 4.33
C GLU A 84 -21.05 -9.49 4.55
N ALA A 85 -20.55 -10.39 3.70
CA ALA A 85 -19.16 -10.83 3.79
C ALA A 85 -18.17 -9.68 3.57
N TYR A 86 -18.46 -8.77 2.64
CA TYR A 86 -17.65 -7.59 2.38
C TYR A 86 -17.75 -6.56 3.50
N ASN A 87 -18.95 -6.34 4.04
CA ASN A 87 -19.19 -5.47 5.18
C ASN A 87 -18.40 -5.93 6.42
N ASN A 88 -18.41 -7.24 6.69
CA ASN A 88 -17.67 -7.83 7.80
C ASN A 88 -16.14 -7.66 7.66
N VAL A 89 -15.61 -7.57 6.43
CA VAL A 89 -14.19 -7.26 6.23
C VAL A 89 -13.86 -5.87 6.76
N PHE A 90 -14.70 -4.86 6.48
CA PHE A 90 -14.44 -3.51 6.99
C PHE A 90 -14.65 -3.40 8.49
N LYS A 91 -15.66 -4.07 9.06
CA LYS A 91 -15.82 -4.15 10.52
C LYS A 91 -14.60 -4.75 11.20
N GLN A 92 -14.08 -5.87 10.67
CA GLN A 92 -12.85 -6.48 11.18
C GLN A 92 -11.66 -5.53 11.05
N TRP A 93 -11.55 -4.77 9.95
CA TRP A 93 -10.45 -3.81 9.78
C TRP A 93 -10.54 -2.65 10.75
N GLU A 94 -11.74 -2.22 11.12
CA GLU A 94 -11.96 -1.18 12.12
C GLU A 94 -11.57 -1.70 13.52
N GLU A 95 -11.99 -2.92 13.87
CA GLU A 95 -11.59 -3.60 15.13
C GLU A 95 -10.07 -3.81 15.23
N GLU A 96 -9.41 -4.14 14.12
CA GLU A 96 -7.95 -4.31 14.03
C GLU A 96 -7.19 -2.97 13.98
N GLY A 97 -7.90 -1.84 13.84
CA GLY A 97 -7.32 -0.50 13.74
C GLY A 97 -6.62 -0.23 12.39
N ILE A 98 -6.93 -1.01 11.35
CA ILE A 98 -6.43 -0.85 9.97
C ILE A 98 -7.16 0.30 9.26
N ILE A 99 -8.42 0.53 9.64
CA ILE A 99 -9.20 1.67 9.18
C ILE A 99 -9.75 2.45 10.37
N GLU A 100 -9.96 3.73 10.15
CA GLU A 100 -10.53 4.65 11.13
C GLU A 100 -11.62 5.48 10.46
N ALA A 101 -12.74 5.67 11.15
CA ALA A 101 -13.80 6.56 10.69
C ALA A 101 -13.38 8.02 10.80
N VAL A 102 -13.52 8.78 9.71
CA VAL A 102 -13.19 10.21 9.69
C VAL A 102 -14.31 11.01 10.35
N PRO A 103 -14.03 11.84 11.37
CA PRO A 103 -15.00 12.77 11.94
C PRO A 103 -15.54 13.75 10.90
N ILE A 104 -16.84 14.04 10.94
CA ILE A 104 -17.53 14.93 9.99
C ILE A 104 -16.89 16.32 9.91
N ASN A 105 -16.29 16.79 11.01
CA ASN A 105 -15.69 18.12 11.12
C ASN A 105 -14.17 18.14 10.90
N GLN A 106 -13.56 17.03 10.46
CA GLN A 106 -12.10 16.98 10.27
C GLN A 106 -11.69 17.78 9.04
N LEU A 107 -11.11 18.96 9.29
CA LEU A 107 -10.40 19.74 8.29
C LEU A 107 -9.06 19.08 8.00
N ALA A 108 -8.80 18.78 6.73
CA ALA A 108 -7.54 18.24 6.25
C ALA A 108 -7.01 19.10 5.10
N LYS A 109 -5.68 19.23 5.03
CA LYS A 109 -5.01 20.10 4.07
C LYS A 109 -5.08 19.55 2.64
N GLU A 110 -4.90 18.23 2.50
CA GLU A 110 -4.97 17.51 1.24
C GLU A 110 -5.78 16.24 1.45
N VAL A 111 -6.84 16.07 0.65
CA VAL A 111 -7.79 14.95 0.79
C VAL A 111 -7.92 14.24 -0.54
N HIS A 112 -7.84 12.92 -0.50
CA HIS A 112 -8.03 12.08 -1.67
C HIS A 112 -8.78 10.80 -1.32
N TYR A 113 -9.77 10.47 -2.16
CA TYR A 113 -10.62 9.29 -1.98
C TYR A 113 -10.24 8.19 -2.96
N LEU A 114 -9.93 7.01 -2.42
CA LEU A 114 -9.63 5.80 -3.16
C LEU A 114 -10.93 5.08 -3.53
N PRO A 115 -11.26 4.96 -4.82
CA PRO A 115 -12.28 4.02 -5.25
C PRO A 115 -11.85 2.59 -4.90
N HIS A 116 -12.78 1.74 -4.48
CA HIS A 116 -12.51 0.32 -4.27
C HIS A 116 -13.48 -0.56 -5.02
N ARG A 117 -13.09 -1.83 -5.21
CA ARG A 117 -13.93 -2.86 -5.80
C ARG A 117 -13.75 -4.20 -5.09
N PRO A 118 -14.79 -5.04 -5.05
CA PRO A 118 -14.67 -6.38 -4.51
C PRO A 118 -13.92 -7.30 -5.49
N VAL A 119 -12.96 -8.03 -4.95
CA VAL A 119 -12.38 -9.20 -5.60
C VAL A 119 -12.92 -10.44 -4.90
N ILE A 120 -13.75 -11.19 -5.62
CA ILE A 120 -14.40 -12.40 -5.13
C ILE A 120 -13.59 -13.61 -5.60
N LYS A 121 -13.19 -14.45 -4.64
CA LYS A 121 -12.46 -15.70 -4.85
C LYS A 121 -13.16 -16.79 -4.04
N PRO A 122 -14.21 -17.44 -4.60
CA PRO A 122 -15.01 -18.43 -3.87
C PRO A 122 -14.20 -19.63 -3.37
N SER A 123 -13.12 -19.97 -4.09
CA SER A 123 -12.17 -21.04 -3.77
C SER A 123 -11.15 -20.67 -2.69
N SER A 124 -11.16 -19.45 -2.18
CA SER A 124 -10.25 -19.00 -1.11
C SER A 124 -10.69 -19.60 0.24
N ASN A 125 -9.77 -20.33 0.88
CA ASN A 125 -10.02 -20.91 2.20
C ASN A 125 -10.09 -19.87 3.33
N THR A 126 -9.45 -18.71 3.18
CA THR A 126 -9.33 -17.69 4.23
C THR A 126 -10.30 -16.54 4.05
N THR A 127 -10.40 -15.99 2.83
CA THR A 127 -11.25 -14.82 2.58
C THR A 127 -11.86 -14.90 1.19
N LYS A 128 -13.18 -15.10 1.12
CA LYS A 128 -13.93 -15.27 -0.13
C LYS A 128 -14.15 -13.97 -0.89
N VAL A 129 -14.12 -12.83 -0.21
CA VAL A 129 -14.22 -11.49 -0.81
C VAL A 129 -13.24 -10.55 -0.14
N ARG A 130 -12.56 -9.71 -0.92
CA ARG A 130 -11.64 -8.70 -0.38
C ARG A 130 -11.78 -7.36 -1.09
N PRO A 131 -11.68 -6.23 -0.37
CA PRO A 131 -11.55 -4.92 -0.98
C PRO A 131 -10.23 -4.79 -1.73
N VAL A 132 -10.28 -4.15 -2.90
CA VAL A 132 -9.09 -3.69 -3.63
C VAL A 132 -9.29 -2.23 -3.99
N PHE A 133 -8.43 -1.38 -3.45
CA PHE A 133 -8.42 0.06 -3.70
C PHE A 133 -7.68 0.38 -4.99
N ASP A 134 -8.16 1.35 -5.77
CA ASP A 134 -7.57 1.75 -7.05
C ASP A 134 -6.95 3.14 -6.94
N ALA A 135 -5.66 3.19 -6.63
CA ALA A 135 -4.91 4.45 -6.57
C ALA A 135 -4.34 4.90 -7.91
N SER A 136 -4.52 4.10 -8.97
CA SER A 136 -4.18 4.48 -10.34
C SER A 136 -5.28 5.29 -11.01
N PHE A 137 -6.47 5.33 -10.42
CA PHE A 137 -7.59 6.06 -10.96
C PHE A 137 -7.30 7.56 -11.02
N LYS A 138 -7.54 8.17 -12.19
CA LYS A 138 -7.43 9.62 -12.43
C LYS A 138 -8.52 10.11 -13.37
N LYS A 139 -8.97 11.35 -13.15
CA LYS A 139 -9.77 12.10 -14.13
C LYS A 139 -8.82 12.70 -15.18
N PRO A 140 -9.27 12.93 -16.43
CA PRO A 140 -8.47 13.65 -17.42
C PRO A 140 -7.97 14.99 -16.87
N GLY A 141 -6.67 15.26 -17.01
CA GLY A 141 -6.04 16.49 -16.51
C GLY A 141 -5.59 16.48 -15.04
N PHE A 142 -5.85 15.39 -14.29
CA PHE A 142 -5.43 15.25 -12.88
C PHE A 142 -4.50 14.06 -12.69
N ALA A 143 -3.66 14.11 -11.67
CA ALA A 143 -2.78 13.00 -11.31
C ALA A 143 -3.51 11.93 -10.47
N SER A 144 -3.04 10.69 -10.62
CA SER A 144 -3.34 9.59 -9.72
C SER A 144 -2.42 9.62 -8.50
N LEU A 145 -2.84 9.01 -7.40
CA LEU A 145 -1.98 8.90 -6.22
C LEU A 145 -0.68 8.15 -6.56
N ASN A 146 -0.75 7.15 -7.42
CA ASN A 146 0.42 6.42 -7.92
C ASN A 146 1.41 7.28 -8.72
N GLU A 147 0.96 8.40 -9.31
CA GLU A 147 1.83 9.34 -10.04
C GLU A 147 2.44 10.40 -9.12
N CYS A 148 1.96 10.53 -7.88
CA CYS A 148 2.51 11.44 -6.88
C CYS A 148 3.47 10.74 -5.91
N LEU A 149 3.50 9.40 -5.90
CA LEU A 149 4.33 8.60 -5.00
C LEU A 149 5.47 7.91 -5.76
N SER A 150 6.65 7.91 -5.15
CA SER A 150 7.74 7.07 -5.61
C SER A 150 7.41 5.58 -5.42
N VAL A 151 7.91 4.76 -6.34
CA VAL A 151 7.73 3.30 -6.33
C VAL A 151 8.72 2.62 -5.38
N GLY A 152 9.77 3.34 -4.98
CA GLY A 152 10.92 2.78 -4.29
C GLY A 152 11.69 1.77 -5.13
N PRO A 153 12.82 1.28 -4.60
CA PRO A 153 13.70 0.38 -5.33
C PRO A 153 13.10 -1.01 -5.55
N SER A 154 13.36 -1.58 -6.72
CA SER A 154 13.01 -2.97 -7.00
C SER A 154 13.84 -3.92 -6.15
N LEU A 155 13.18 -4.82 -5.39
CA LEU A 155 13.88 -5.85 -4.61
C LEU A 155 14.03 -7.19 -5.32
N THR A 156 13.52 -7.30 -6.54
CA THR A 156 13.50 -8.56 -7.30
C THR A 156 14.91 -9.11 -7.51
N HIS A 157 15.89 -8.24 -7.80
CA HIS A 157 17.29 -8.64 -7.98
C HIS A 157 17.93 -9.20 -6.70
N LYS A 158 17.38 -8.90 -5.51
CA LYS A 158 17.91 -9.40 -4.22
C LYS A 158 17.40 -10.80 -3.87
N ILE A 159 16.38 -11.31 -4.56
CA ILE A 159 15.79 -12.62 -4.26
C ILE A 159 16.81 -13.75 -4.46
N LEU A 160 17.49 -13.79 -5.62
CA LEU A 160 18.44 -14.86 -5.93
C LEU A 160 19.64 -14.90 -4.95
N PRO A 161 20.36 -13.80 -4.69
CA PRO A 161 21.42 -13.78 -3.68
C PRO A 161 20.93 -14.15 -2.27
N LEU A 162 19.69 -13.80 -1.92
CA LEU A 162 19.10 -14.16 -0.63
C LEU A 162 18.80 -15.66 -0.55
N LEU A 163 18.25 -16.27 -1.61
CA LEU A 163 18.05 -17.72 -1.68
C LEU A 163 19.36 -18.50 -1.64
N LEU A 164 20.41 -18.03 -2.33
CA LEU A 164 21.73 -18.67 -2.28
C LEU A 164 22.33 -18.64 -0.87
N ARG A 165 22.24 -17.51 -0.17
CA ARG A 165 22.66 -17.38 1.24
C ARG A 165 21.81 -18.23 2.20
N PHE A 166 20.51 -18.32 1.96
CA PHE A 166 19.64 -19.19 2.74
C PHE A 166 20.04 -20.67 2.57
N ARG A 167 20.44 -21.07 1.35
CA ARG A 167 20.87 -22.44 1.04
C ARG A 167 22.30 -22.79 1.47
N SER A 168 23.14 -21.81 1.81
CA SER A 168 24.50 -22.09 2.29
C SER A 168 24.54 -22.55 3.75
N GLY A 169 23.48 -22.32 4.52
CA GLY A 169 23.35 -22.83 5.88
C GLY A 169 22.95 -24.30 5.91
N ALA A 170 23.44 -25.05 6.90
CA ALA A 170 23.04 -26.45 7.12
C ALA A 170 21.59 -26.58 7.62
N ILE A 171 21.04 -25.54 8.24
CA ILE A 171 19.68 -25.47 8.77
C ILE A 171 19.02 -24.18 8.31
N GLY A 172 17.83 -24.29 7.72
CA GLY A 172 17.00 -23.15 7.33
C GLY A 172 15.75 -23.05 8.21
N VAL A 173 15.47 -21.87 8.76
CA VAL A 173 14.25 -21.58 9.52
C VAL A 173 13.34 -20.71 8.66
N ILE A 174 12.07 -21.10 8.57
CA ILE A 174 11.03 -20.34 7.87
C ILE A 174 9.92 -20.08 8.89
N ALA A 175 9.52 -18.82 9.01
CA ALA A 175 8.41 -18.42 9.84
C ALA A 175 7.45 -17.56 9.00
N ASP A 176 6.15 -17.78 9.15
CA ASP A 176 5.15 -16.87 8.63
C ASP A 176 5.01 -15.70 9.60
N VAL A 177 5.52 -14.53 9.21
CA VAL A 177 5.27 -13.30 9.93
C VAL A 177 3.87 -12.83 9.52
N LYS A 178 2.87 -13.44 10.16
CA LYS A 178 1.47 -13.11 9.94
C LYS A 178 1.32 -11.59 10.01
N GLN A 179 0.90 -11.01 8.88
CA GLN A 179 0.59 -9.58 8.77
C GLN A 179 1.78 -8.62 9.01
N ALA A 180 2.99 -8.95 8.55
CA ALA A 180 4.15 -8.04 8.61
C ALA A 180 3.85 -6.61 8.13
N PHE A 181 2.97 -6.46 7.13
CA PHE A 181 2.58 -5.15 6.59
C PHE A 181 1.65 -4.32 7.50
N LEU A 182 0.91 -4.97 8.41
CA LEU A 182 0.09 -4.28 9.41
C LEU A 182 0.93 -3.75 10.58
N GLN A 183 2.21 -4.13 10.67
CA GLN A 183 3.13 -3.56 11.65
C GLN A 183 3.63 -2.16 11.22
N ILE A 184 3.20 -1.68 10.07
CA ILE A 184 3.68 -0.44 9.45
C ILE A 184 2.51 0.52 9.29
N ARG A 185 2.44 1.47 10.21
CA ARG A 185 1.50 2.58 10.18
C ARG A 185 2.00 3.69 9.26
N LEU A 186 1.04 4.40 8.71
CA LEU A 186 1.29 5.65 8.02
C LEU A 186 1.21 6.79 9.02
N ARG A 187 2.07 7.79 8.82
CA ARG A 187 1.98 9.06 9.54
C ARG A 187 0.60 9.66 9.40
N THR A 188 0.12 10.26 10.47
CA THR A 188 -1.21 10.88 10.55
C THR A 188 -1.46 11.90 9.43
N GLU A 189 -0.43 12.64 9.03
CA GLU A 189 -0.53 13.67 7.99
C GLU A 189 -0.79 13.08 6.59
N ASP A 190 -0.39 11.83 6.35
CA ASP A 190 -0.49 11.16 5.06
C ASP A 190 -1.73 10.25 4.95
N ARG A 191 -2.49 10.05 6.03
CA ARG A 191 -3.66 9.16 6.03
C ARG A 191 -4.83 9.71 5.24
N ASP A 192 -4.95 11.04 5.16
CA ASP A 192 -6.07 11.72 4.50
C ASP A 192 -6.08 11.58 2.97
N VAL A 193 -4.97 11.13 2.37
CA VAL A 193 -4.92 10.81 0.93
C VAL A 193 -5.36 9.36 0.61
N LEU A 194 -5.60 8.57 1.65
CA LEU A 194 -6.06 7.18 1.59
C LEU A 194 -7.49 7.02 2.12
N ARG A 195 -8.30 8.07 2.07
CA ARG A 195 -9.72 7.99 2.45
C ARG A 195 -10.48 7.11 1.47
N PHE A 196 -11.58 6.51 1.92
CA PHE A 196 -12.50 5.77 1.08
C PHE A 196 -13.91 5.79 1.66
N LEU A 197 -14.88 5.38 0.85
CA LEU A 197 -16.30 5.42 1.18
C LEU A 197 -16.82 4.02 1.45
N TRP A 198 -17.61 3.86 2.51
CA TRP A 198 -18.40 2.66 2.77
C TRP A 198 -19.75 3.02 3.40
N TRP A 199 -20.68 2.06 3.45
CA TRP A 199 -22.00 2.29 4.03
C TRP A 199 -21.94 2.15 5.56
N GLU A 200 -22.58 3.08 6.27
CA GLU A 200 -22.76 2.98 7.72
C GLU A 200 -23.74 1.87 8.10
N ASN A 201 -24.78 1.69 7.28
CA ASN A 201 -25.83 0.73 7.53
C ASN A 201 -25.99 -0.28 6.40
N THR A 202 -26.57 -1.44 6.72
CA THR A 202 -26.86 -2.50 5.75
C THR A 202 -27.88 -2.07 4.70
N GLY A 203 -28.68 -1.03 4.99
CA GLY A 203 -29.62 -0.41 4.06
C GLY A 203 -28.97 0.41 2.93
N CYS A 204 -27.65 0.61 2.95
CA CYS A 204 -26.92 1.40 1.96
C CYS A 204 -27.48 2.82 1.77
N SER A 205 -27.96 3.43 2.86
CA SER A 205 -28.61 4.76 2.79
C SER A 205 -27.69 5.90 3.21
N GLU A 206 -26.72 5.61 4.07
CA GLU A 206 -25.78 6.60 4.61
C GLU A 206 -24.34 6.18 4.33
N ILE A 207 -23.59 7.08 3.70
CA ILE A 207 -22.17 6.88 3.39
C ILE A 207 -21.36 7.45 4.55
N ARG A 208 -20.40 6.66 5.03
CA ARG A 208 -19.36 7.09 5.95
C ARG A 208 -18.00 7.05 5.28
N ILE A 209 -17.16 8.00 5.69
CA ILE A 209 -15.79 8.13 5.22
C ILE A 209 -14.88 7.44 6.22
N TYR A 210 -14.00 6.60 5.70
CA TYR A 210 -12.96 5.91 6.44
C TYR A 210 -11.59 6.28 5.86
N LEU A 211 -10.53 6.21 6.66
CA LEU A 211 -9.15 6.31 6.21
C LEU A 211 -8.40 5.01 6.50
N LEU A 212 -7.37 4.71 5.71
CA LEU A 212 -6.44 3.63 5.98
C LEU A 212 -5.32 4.14 6.89
N THR A 213 -5.08 3.46 8.01
CA THR A 213 -4.04 3.83 8.99
C THR A 213 -2.70 3.17 8.71
N GLU A 214 -2.70 2.10 7.92
CA GLU A 214 -1.55 1.21 7.69
C GLU A 214 -1.29 1.00 6.21
N SER A 215 -0.02 0.76 5.86
CA SER A 215 0.36 0.37 4.51
C SER A 215 -0.03 -1.08 4.25
N SER A 216 -1.32 -1.31 4.01
CA SER A 216 -1.82 -2.66 3.77
C SER A 216 -1.58 -3.07 2.32
N MET A 217 -0.96 -4.24 2.10
CA MET A 217 -0.88 -4.92 0.79
C MET A 217 -2.24 -5.10 0.09
N ARG A 218 -3.36 -4.89 0.81
CA ARG A 218 -4.72 -5.06 0.29
C ARG A 218 -5.21 -3.83 -0.48
N ALA A 219 -4.55 -2.68 -0.37
CA ALA A 219 -4.81 -1.51 -1.21
C ALA A 219 -3.92 -1.56 -2.46
N ALA A 220 -4.52 -1.53 -3.66
CA ALA A 220 -3.75 -1.53 -4.91
C ALA A 220 -3.30 -0.09 -5.24
N TYR A 221 -2.26 0.34 -4.54
CA TYR A 221 -1.37 1.41 -4.95
C TYR A 221 0.06 0.89 -5.12
N ARG A 222 0.91 1.63 -5.85
CA ARG A 222 2.33 1.31 -5.95
C ARG A 222 2.87 1.35 -4.53
N HIS A 223 3.24 0.20 -3.98
CA HIS A 223 3.70 0.10 -2.60
C HIS A 223 5.21 0.36 -2.56
N PRO A 224 5.67 1.56 -2.13
CA PRO A 224 7.09 1.88 -2.01
C PRO A 224 7.82 1.02 -1.00
N TRP A 225 7.09 0.58 0.02
CA TRP A 225 7.65 -0.13 1.18
C TRP A 225 7.91 -1.62 0.98
N ARG A 226 8.23 -2.07 -0.24
CA ARG A 226 8.75 -3.44 -0.45
C ARG A 226 9.96 -3.72 0.47
N LEU A 227 10.67 -2.67 0.88
CA LEU A 227 11.79 -2.63 1.82
C LEU A 227 11.49 -3.22 3.21
N LEU A 228 10.28 -3.07 3.75
CA LEU A 228 9.93 -3.60 5.07
C LEU A 228 9.64 -5.11 5.07
N SER A 229 9.62 -5.72 3.89
CA SER A 229 9.61 -7.18 3.69
C SER A 229 11.02 -7.78 3.67
N SER A 230 12.06 -6.93 3.76
CA SER A 230 13.46 -7.32 3.71
C SER A 230 14.03 -7.42 5.14
N PRO A 231 14.68 -8.54 5.52
CA PRO A 231 15.19 -8.75 6.88
C PRO A 231 16.39 -7.85 7.26
N ASN A 232 16.77 -6.88 6.43
CA ASN A 232 17.90 -5.97 6.67
C ASN A 232 17.45 -4.60 7.21
N ILE A 233 16.61 -4.59 8.23
CA ILE A 233 16.52 -3.42 9.13
C ILE A 233 17.69 -3.55 10.10
N PRO A 234 18.59 -2.56 10.23
CA PRO A 234 19.76 -2.69 11.08
C PRO A 234 19.32 -2.91 12.53
N SER A 235 19.58 -4.11 13.04
CA SER A 235 19.53 -4.44 14.45
C SER A 235 20.70 -3.74 15.16
N THR A 236 20.59 -2.43 15.39
CA THR A 236 21.46 -1.77 16.36
C THR A 236 20.85 -1.94 17.75
N CYS A 237 20.95 -3.16 18.26
CA CYS A 237 20.89 -3.44 19.69
C CYS A 237 21.91 -4.54 19.96
N SER A 238 23.02 -4.17 20.59
CA SER A 238 23.87 -5.04 21.37
C SER A 238 24.48 -4.19 22.49
N PRO A 239 24.76 -4.83 23.65
CA PRO A 239 24.49 -4.30 24.99
C PRO A 239 25.36 -3.12 25.42
#